data_AF-A0A7X9GAE1-F1
#
_entry.id   AF-A0A7X9GAE1-F1
#
_cell.length_a   1.000
_cell.length_b   1.000
_cell.length_c   1.000
_cell.angle_alpha   90.00
_cell.angle_beta   90.00
_cell.angle_gamma   90.00
#
_symmetry.space_group_name_H-M   'P 1'
#
loop_
_entity.id
_entity.type
_entity.pdbx_description
1 polymer ?
#
loop_
_entity_poly.entity_id
_entity_poly.type
_entity_poly.pdbx_seq_one_letter_code
_entity_poly.pdbx_strand_id
1 'polypeptide(L)'
;IFYVSEKARWDYISKNANTQEIGQVIDQAMVEIEAENRRLKGILPKNFARPELDKRRLGEVVDIFTNISLVDYKDKKDVLGKTYEYCLAMFAEQEGRRAGEFYTLFSVVRTLVEILEPYGGWVYERKFIKTKVGSREYNNLIEYL
;
A
#
# COMPACT_ATOMS: atom_id res chain seq x y z
N ILE A 1 -8.51 -10.29 -9.93
CA ILE A 1 -7.74 -11.28 -9.14
C ILE A 1 -6.29 -11.07 -9.52
N PHE A 2 -5.40 -10.87 -8.55
CA PHE A 2 -3.96 -10.72 -8.78
C PHE A 2 -3.30 -12.07 -8.56
N TYR A 3 -2.37 -12.45 -9.44
CA TYR A 3 -1.58 -13.65 -9.27
C TYR A 3 -0.25 -13.31 -8.57
N VAL A 4 0.18 -14.15 -7.62
CA VAL A 4 1.42 -13.97 -6.87
C VAL A 4 2.22 -15.27 -6.96
N SER A 5 3.39 -15.19 -7.60
CA SER A 5 4.34 -16.31 -7.74
C SER A 5 4.86 -16.76 -6.38
N GLU A 6 5.38 -17.98 -6.28
CA GLU A 6 5.86 -18.53 -5.00
C GLU A 6 7.00 -17.71 -4.38
N LYS A 7 7.91 -17.18 -5.21
CA LYS A 7 9.03 -16.33 -4.75
C LYS A 7 8.58 -14.94 -4.33
N ALA A 8 7.38 -14.50 -4.74
CA ALA A 8 6.79 -13.23 -4.32
C ALA A 8 5.83 -13.36 -3.13
N ARG A 9 5.59 -14.57 -2.61
CA ARG A 9 4.74 -14.77 -1.43
C ARG A 9 5.46 -14.34 -0.16
N TRP A 10 4.69 -13.82 0.80
CA TRP A 10 5.20 -13.37 2.09
C TRP A 10 6.03 -14.45 2.81
N ASP A 11 5.57 -15.70 2.80
CA ASP A 11 6.29 -16.83 3.42
C ASP A 11 7.69 -17.06 2.86
N TYR A 12 7.93 -16.74 1.58
CA TYR A 12 9.27 -16.82 0.99
C TYR A 12 10.13 -15.65 1.42
N ILE A 13 9.57 -14.44 1.44
CA ILE A 13 10.26 -13.22 1.84
C ILE A 13 10.66 -13.28 3.32
N SER A 14 9.74 -13.68 4.21
CA SER A 14 9.99 -13.78 5.65
C SER A 14 11.09 -14.78 6.00
N LYS A 15 11.15 -15.92 5.31
CA LYS A 15 12.25 -16.89 5.45
C LYS A 15 13.63 -16.32 5.09
N ASN A 16 13.66 -15.34 4.20
CA ASN A 16 14.90 -14.67 3.77
C ASN A 16 15.15 -13.34 4.51
N ALA A 17 14.32 -12.96 5.49
CA ALA A 17 14.41 -11.66 6.17
C ALA A 17 15.79 -11.39 6.80
N ASN A 18 16.43 -12.43 7.32
CA ASN A 18 17.71 -12.36 8.02
C ASN A 18 18.94 -12.56 7.09
N THR A 19 18.74 -12.53 5.78
CA THR A 19 19.82 -12.66 4.78
C THR A 19 20.36 -11.30 4.34
N GLN A 20 21.59 -11.26 3.83
CA GLN A 20 22.16 -10.03 3.27
C GLN A 20 21.52 -9.67 1.91
N GLU A 21 20.80 -10.61 1.31
CA GLU A 21 20.15 -10.49 0.02
C GLU A 21 18.67 -10.08 0.13
N ILE A 22 18.13 -9.82 1.34
CA ILE A 22 16.71 -9.50 1.54
C ILE A 22 16.20 -8.37 0.62
N GLY A 23 17.01 -7.32 0.40
CA GLY A 23 16.66 -6.25 -0.53
C GLY A 23 16.48 -6.74 -1.98
N GLN A 24 17.34 -7.66 -2.44
CA GLN A 24 17.23 -8.27 -3.77
C GLN A 24 16.04 -9.23 -3.85
N VAL A 25 15.76 -9.97 -2.77
CA VAL A 25 14.59 -10.86 -2.69
C VAL A 25 13.29 -10.06 -2.83
N ILE A 26 13.19 -8.93 -2.14
CA ILE A 26 12.02 -8.05 -2.24
C ILE A 26 11.93 -7.42 -3.64
N ASP A 27 13.03 -6.88 -4.17
CA ASP A 27 13.03 -6.30 -5.52
C ASP A 27 12.60 -7.32 -6.59
N GLN A 28 13.09 -8.56 -6.48
CA GLN A 28 12.71 -9.65 -7.37
C GLN A 28 11.22 -10.03 -7.22
N ALA A 29 10.70 -10.09 -5.99
CA ALA A 29 9.28 -10.32 -5.75
C ALA A 29 8.40 -9.26 -6.44
N MET A 30 8.79 -7.98 -6.37
CA MET A 30 8.07 -6.89 -7.03
C MET A 30 8.08 -7.04 -8.55
N VAL A 31 9.21 -7.44 -9.14
CA VAL A 31 9.32 -7.70 -10.59
C VAL A 31 8.41 -8.86 -11.01
N GLU A 32 8.37 -9.94 -10.26
CA GLU A 32 7.52 -11.11 -10.57
C GLU A 32 6.02 -10.77 -10.48
N ILE A 33 5.62 -9.98 -9.48
CA ILE A 33 4.24 -9.49 -9.36
C ILE A 33 3.87 -8.63 -10.57
N GLU A 34 4.75 -7.74 -11.03
CA GLU A 34 4.48 -6.91 -12.20
C GLU A 34 4.40 -7.72 -13.50
N ALA A 35 5.23 -8.75 -13.65
CA ALA A 35 5.27 -9.60 -14.83
C ALA A 35 3.92 -10.32 -15.03
N GLU A 36 3.33 -10.82 -13.94
CA GLU A 36 2.07 -11.56 -13.95
C GLU A 36 0.84 -10.64 -13.98
N ASN A 37 0.99 -9.38 -13.55
CA ASN A 37 -0.13 -8.46 -13.39
C ASN A 37 0.10 -7.15 -14.16
N ARG A 38 -0.37 -7.11 -15.42
CA ARG A 38 -0.26 -5.92 -16.30
C ARG A 38 -0.75 -4.61 -15.66
N ARG A 39 -1.71 -4.66 -14.75
CA ARG A 39 -2.26 -3.49 -14.03
C ARG A 39 -1.25 -2.86 -13.05
N LEU A 40 -0.26 -3.62 -12.60
CA LEU A 40 0.73 -3.18 -11.61
C LEU A 40 2.06 -2.73 -12.25
N LYS A 41 2.19 -2.86 -13.58
CA LYS A 41 3.43 -2.57 -14.30
C LYS A 41 3.90 -1.13 -14.05
N GLY A 42 5.07 -0.98 -13.42
CA GLY A 42 5.70 0.31 -13.14
C GLY A 42 5.17 1.00 -11.87
N ILE A 43 4.31 0.34 -11.10
CA ILE A 43 3.76 0.88 -9.84
C ILE A 43 4.63 0.48 -8.66
N LEU A 44 5.18 -0.74 -8.66
CA LEU A 44 5.87 -1.27 -7.49
C LEU A 44 7.32 -0.78 -7.43
N PRO A 45 7.77 -0.24 -6.28
CA PRO A 45 9.15 0.18 -6.07
C PRO A 45 10.09 -1.04 -6.11
N LYS A 46 11.27 -0.86 -6.71
CA LYS A 46 12.29 -1.91 -6.95
C LYS A 46 13.68 -1.42 -6.54
N ASN A 47 13.75 -0.75 -5.39
CA ASN A 47 14.96 -0.08 -4.91
C ASN A 47 15.36 -0.48 -3.49
N PHE A 48 14.97 -1.68 -3.06
CA PHE A 48 15.26 -2.21 -1.73
C PHE A 48 16.67 -2.82 -1.63
N ALA A 49 17.34 -3.15 -2.75
CA ALA A 49 18.73 -3.63 -2.77
C ALA A 49 19.81 -2.54 -2.73
N ARG A 50 19.43 -1.27 -2.49
CA ARG A 50 20.35 -0.13 -2.50
C ARG A 50 21.42 -0.24 -1.40
N PRO A 51 22.70 0.09 -1.68
CA PRO A 51 23.77 0.04 -0.67
C PRO A 51 23.53 0.93 0.54
N GLU A 52 22.82 2.05 0.36
CA GLU A 52 22.52 3.00 1.44
C GLU A 52 21.44 2.49 2.42
N LEU A 53 20.71 1.43 2.04
CA LEU A 53 19.67 0.86 2.88
C LEU A 53 20.26 -0.16 3.85
N ASP A 54 20.01 0.05 5.15
CA ASP A 54 20.41 -0.91 6.17
C ASP A 54 19.59 -2.20 6.06
N LYS A 55 20.23 -3.24 5.50
CA LYS A 55 19.64 -4.56 5.26
C LYS A 55 19.16 -5.23 6.53
N ARG A 56 19.83 -4.97 7.68
CA ARG A 56 19.43 -5.52 8.97
C ARG A 56 18.10 -4.92 9.41
N ARG A 57 17.97 -3.59 9.31
CA ARG A 57 16.70 -2.91 9.62
C ARG A 57 15.57 -3.35 8.68
N LEU A 58 15.88 -3.62 7.41
CA LEU A 58 14.89 -4.14 6.47
C LEU A 58 14.37 -5.52 6.91
N GLY A 59 15.27 -6.41 7.34
CA GLY A 59 14.91 -7.70 7.94
C GLY A 59 14.06 -7.56 9.20
N GLU A 60 14.45 -6.66 10.12
CA GLU A 60 13.69 -6.37 11.34
C GLU A 60 12.25 -5.90 11.04
N VAL A 61 12.05 -5.08 10.01
CA VAL A 61 10.71 -4.68 9.57
C VAL A 61 9.90 -5.88 9.08
N VAL A 62 10.49 -6.75 8.26
CA VAL A 62 9.82 -7.98 7.78
C VAL A 62 9.45 -8.88 8.96
N ASP A 63 10.30 -8.97 9.97
CA ASP A 63 10.02 -9.74 11.19
C ASP A 63 8.88 -9.14 12.03
N ILE A 64 8.79 -7.81 12.15
CA ILE A 64 7.67 -7.13 12.81
C ILE A 64 6.35 -7.52 12.13
N PHE A 65 6.27 -7.41 10.80
CA PHE A 65 5.05 -7.75 10.06
C PHE A 65 4.72 -9.25 10.08
N THR A 66 5.73 -10.12 10.22
CA THR A 66 5.53 -11.57 10.32
C THR A 66 5.01 -11.99 11.70
N ASN A 67 5.47 -11.33 12.76
CA ASN A 67 5.11 -11.65 14.14
C ASN A 67 3.78 -11.02 14.59
N ILE A 68 3.27 -10.02 13.86
CA ILE A 68 1.91 -9.51 14.08
C ILE A 68 0.93 -10.58 13.57
N SER A 69 0.18 -11.21 14.48
CA SER A 69 -0.94 -12.08 14.11
C SER A 69 -2.04 -11.24 13.46
N LEU A 70 -1.93 -11.03 12.15
CA LEU A 70 -3.01 -10.53 11.29
C LEU A 70 -4.10 -11.60 11.12
N VAL A 71 -3.95 -12.77 11.75
CA VAL A 71 -4.77 -13.95 11.52
C VAL A 71 -6.13 -13.87 12.24
N ASP A 72 -6.19 -13.18 13.38
CA ASP A 72 -7.36 -13.14 14.28
C ASP A 72 -8.38 -12.04 13.96
N TYR A 73 -8.07 -11.14 13.03
CA TYR A 73 -9.00 -10.11 12.59
C TYR A 73 -9.91 -10.68 11.49
N LYS A 74 -11.23 -10.70 11.77
CA LYS A 74 -12.27 -11.11 10.81
C LYS A 74 -12.18 -10.35 9.48
N ASP A 75 -11.66 -9.11 9.50
CA ASP A 75 -11.47 -8.24 8.34
C ASP A 75 -9.99 -7.88 8.14
N LYS A 76 -9.18 -8.85 7.71
CA LYS A 76 -7.71 -8.69 7.50
C LYS A 76 -7.35 -7.58 6.50
N LYS A 77 -8.22 -7.33 5.51
CA LYS A 77 -8.01 -6.27 4.51
C LYS A 77 -8.07 -4.88 5.15
N ASP A 78 -9.02 -4.66 6.04
CA ASP A 78 -9.20 -3.38 6.71
C ASP A 78 -8.03 -3.04 7.62
N VAL A 79 -7.45 -4.03 8.31
CA VAL A 79 -6.33 -3.80 9.22
C VAL A 79 -5.10 -3.33 8.46
N LEU A 80 -4.73 -4.03 7.38
CA LEU A 80 -3.57 -3.65 6.57
C LEU A 80 -3.77 -2.31 5.86
N GLY A 81 -4.98 -2.02 5.37
CA GLY A 81 -5.32 -0.72 4.79
C GLY A 81 -5.18 0.41 5.81
N LYS A 82 -5.78 0.27 7.00
CA LYS A 82 -5.70 1.25 8.08
C LYS A 82 -4.27 1.45 8.59
N THR A 83 -3.48 0.37 8.69
CA THR A 83 -2.06 0.47 9.06
C THR A 83 -1.27 1.23 8.00
N TYR A 84 -1.53 0.98 6.72
CA TYR A 84 -0.90 1.71 5.63
C TYR A 84 -1.22 3.20 5.67
N GLU A 85 -2.51 3.55 5.81
CA GLU A 85 -2.97 4.94 5.98
C GLU A 85 -2.34 5.63 7.20
N TYR A 86 -2.28 4.92 8.34
CA TYR A 86 -1.64 5.43 9.55
C TYR A 86 -0.16 5.74 9.32
N CYS A 87 0.58 4.84 8.66
CA CYS A 87 1.98 5.07 8.31
C CYS A 87 2.13 6.30 7.40
N LEU A 88 1.27 6.45 6.39
CA LEU A 88 1.28 7.64 5.51
C LEU A 88 1.02 8.93 6.29
N ALA A 89 0.05 8.93 7.20
CA ALA A 89 -0.25 10.07 8.06
C ALA A 89 0.96 10.48 8.91
N MET A 90 1.62 9.51 9.55
CA MET A 90 2.80 9.74 10.38
C MET A 90 3.99 10.27 9.57
N PHE A 91 4.22 9.76 8.35
CA PHE A 91 5.25 10.29 7.46
C PHE A 91 4.95 11.73 7.02
N ALA A 92 3.70 12.03 6.70
CA ALA A 92 3.28 13.37 6.34
C ALA A 92 3.48 14.37 7.49
N GLU A 93 3.16 13.97 8.73
CA GLU A 93 3.38 14.79 9.93
C GLU A 93 4.88 15.09 10.15
N GLN A 94 5.75 14.08 10.00
CA GLN A 94 7.19 14.27 10.16
C GLN A 94 7.83 15.15 9.08
N GLU A 95 7.32 15.13 7.85
CA GLU A 95 7.83 16.02 6.77
C GLU A 95 7.43 17.49 6.97
N GLY A 96 6.44 17.79 7.82
CA GLY A 96 6.18 19.10 8.45
C GLY A 96 5.74 20.27 7.56
N ARG A 97 6.08 20.32 6.26
CA ARG A 97 5.85 21.51 5.39
C ARG A 97 4.95 21.27 4.18
N ARG A 98 4.68 20.01 3.81
CA ARG A 98 3.89 19.64 2.63
C ARG A 98 2.85 18.55 2.89
N ALA A 99 2.58 18.25 4.17
CA ALA A 99 1.73 17.13 4.60
C ALA A 99 0.38 17.07 3.86
N GLY A 100 -0.31 18.21 3.72
CA GLY A 100 -1.60 18.29 3.02
C GLY A 100 -1.53 18.13 1.48
N GLU A 101 -0.34 18.12 0.87
CA GLU A 101 -0.18 17.75 -0.54
C GLU A 101 0.06 16.25 -0.74
N PHE A 102 0.56 15.56 0.29
CA PHE A 102 0.99 14.17 0.22
C PHE A 102 -0.03 13.20 0.82
N TYR A 103 -0.79 13.64 1.83
CA TYR A 103 -1.80 12.82 2.48
C TYR A 103 -2.96 13.68 2.99
N THR A 104 -4.18 13.31 2.62
CA THR A 104 -5.41 13.90 3.16
C THR A 104 -5.99 12.93 4.18
N LEU A 105 -6.30 13.41 5.39
CA LEU A 105 -6.89 12.58 6.44
C LEU A 105 -8.23 11.99 5.99
N PHE A 106 -8.45 10.71 6.30
CA PHE A 106 -9.68 9.98 5.99
C PHE A 106 -10.95 10.71 6.43
N SER A 107 -10.94 11.36 7.60
CA SER A 107 -12.10 12.14 8.08
C SER A 107 -12.49 13.27 7.12
N VAL A 108 -11.50 13.95 6.53
CA VAL A 108 -11.71 15.03 5.57
C VAL A 108 -12.22 14.47 4.24
N VAL A 109 -11.59 13.39 3.73
CA VAL A 109 -12.03 12.71 2.51
C VAL A 109 -13.47 12.23 2.65
N ARG A 110 -13.78 11.55 3.75
CA ARG A 110 -15.11 11.05 4.04
C ARG A 110 -16.14 12.18 4.09
N THR A 111 -15.85 13.27 4.80
CA THR A 111 -16.75 14.43 4.84
C THR A 111 -16.98 15.00 3.43
N LEU A 112 -15.94 15.10 2.60
CA LEU A 112 -16.10 15.57 1.22
C LEU A 112 -16.95 14.62 0.37
N VAL A 113 -16.76 13.30 0.48
CA VAL A 113 -17.57 12.31 -0.24
C VAL A 113 -19.02 12.33 0.24
N GLU A 114 -19.25 12.43 1.55
CA GLU A 114 -20.58 12.53 2.15
C GLU A 114 -21.32 13.82 1.75
N ILE A 115 -20.61 14.93 1.52
CA ILE A 115 -21.21 16.17 1.01
C ILE A 115 -21.49 16.09 -0.49
N LEU A 116 -20.58 15.50 -1.26
CA LEU A 116 -20.67 15.46 -2.73
C LEU A 116 -21.64 14.41 -3.25
N GLU A 117 -21.96 13.40 -2.45
CA GLU A 117 -22.88 12.32 -2.76
C GLU A 117 -22.79 11.78 -4.21
N PRO A 118 -21.60 11.34 -4.68
CA PRO A 118 -21.41 10.98 -6.08
C PRO A 118 -22.03 9.60 -6.41
N TYR A 119 -23.35 9.55 -6.65
CA TYR A 119 -24.08 8.32 -6.98
C TYR A 119 -23.94 7.87 -8.44
N GLY A 120 -23.27 8.65 -9.29
CA GLY A 120 -22.98 8.26 -10.67
C GLY A 120 -22.21 9.32 -11.45
N GLY A 121 -21.26 8.88 -12.28
CA GLY A 121 -20.50 9.75 -13.17
C GLY A 121 -18.99 9.58 -13.02
N TRP A 122 -18.26 10.65 -13.28
CA TRP A 122 -16.80 10.67 -13.15
C TRP A 122 -16.42 11.49 -11.93
N VAL A 123 -15.63 10.90 -11.03
CA VAL A 123 -14.97 11.65 -9.96
C VAL A 123 -13.58 12.02 -10.45
N TYR A 124 -13.28 13.32 -10.35
CA TYR A 124 -12.02 13.88 -10.78
C TYR A 124 -11.37 14.57 -9.59
N GLU A 125 -10.14 14.18 -9.32
CA GLU A 125 -9.29 14.86 -8.35
C GLU A 125 -8.02 15.29 -9.07
N ARG A 126 -7.61 16.55 -8.91
CA ARG A 126 -6.62 17.18 -9.79
C ARG A 126 -5.23 16.57 -9.63
N LYS A 127 -4.91 16.00 -8.45
CA LYS A 127 -3.60 15.42 -8.15
C LYS A 127 -3.56 13.89 -8.23
N PHE A 128 -4.70 13.19 -8.24
CA PHE A 128 -4.76 11.72 -8.31
C PHE A 128 -5.61 11.20 -9.50
N ILE A 129 -5.78 9.87 -9.57
CA ILE A 129 -6.28 9.12 -10.74
C ILE A 129 -7.76 9.44 -11.04
N LYS A 130 -8.13 9.51 -12.32
CA LYS A 130 -9.53 9.63 -12.79
C LYS A 130 -10.26 8.30 -12.65
N THR A 131 -11.35 8.26 -11.87
CA THR A 131 -12.13 7.04 -11.62
C THR A 131 -13.61 7.23 -11.97
N LYS A 132 -14.21 6.22 -12.61
CA LYS A 132 -15.64 6.17 -12.92
C LYS A 132 -16.38 5.56 -11.74
N VAL A 133 -17.45 6.20 -11.29
CA VAL A 133 -18.22 5.76 -10.12
C VAL A 133 -19.60 5.31 -10.58
N GLY A 134 -19.94 4.06 -10.28
CA GLY A 134 -21.29 3.52 -10.42
C GLY A 134 -22.11 3.62 -9.14
N SER A 135 -23.44 3.56 -9.25
CA SER A 135 -24.40 3.66 -8.13
C SER A 135 -24.27 2.59 -7.03
N ARG A 136 -23.43 1.56 -7.24
CA ARG A 136 -23.10 0.51 -6.25
C ARG A 136 -21.71 0.67 -5.61
N GLU A 137 -20.94 1.70 -5.96
CA GLU A 137 -19.52 1.85 -5.57
C GLU A 137 -19.28 2.99 -4.57
N TYR A 138 -20.34 3.54 -3.98
CA TYR A 138 -20.26 4.65 -3.02
C TYR A 138 -19.32 4.38 -1.84
N ASN A 139 -19.37 3.16 -1.29
CA ASN A 139 -18.48 2.76 -0.20
C ASN A 139 -17.02 2.53 -0.66
N ASN A 140 -16.80 2.21 -1.95
CA ASN A 140 -15.46 2.00 -2.49
C ASN A 140 -14.72 3.31 -2.72
N LEU A 141 -15.42 4.41 -3.00
CA LEU A 141 -14.79 5.73 -3.17
C LEU A 141 -14.04 6.20 -1.93
N ILE A 142 -14.54 5.83 -0.74
CA ILE A 142 -13.95 6.17 0.56
C ILE A 142 -12.69 5.33 0.84
N GLU A 143 -12.54 4.14 0.23
CA GLU A 143 -11.33 3.32 0.33
C GLU A 143 -10.26 3.69 -0.72
N TYR A 144 -10.63 4.42 -1.78
CA TYR A 144 -9.74 4.74 -2.91
C TYR A 144 -9.18 6.17 -2.88
N LEU A 145 -9.68 7.04 -2.01
CA LEU A 145 -9.27 8.42 -1.80
C LEU A 145 -8.73 8.59 -0.38
#